data_AF-A0A2Z2PNK2-F1
#
_entry.id   AF-A0A2Z2PNK2-F1
#
_cell.length_a   1.000
_cell.length_b   1.000
_cell.length_c   1.000
_cell.angle_alpha   90.00
_cell.angle_beta   90.00
_cell.angle_gamma   90.00
#
_symmetry.space_group_name_H-M   'P 1'
#
loop_
_entity.id
_entity.type
_entity.pdbx_description
1 polymer ?
#
loop_
_entity_poly.entity_id
_entity_poly.type
_entity_poly.pdbx_seq_one_letter_code
_entity_poly.pdbx_strand_id
1 'polypeptide(L)'
;MGSEETTSKDQLELRPVVGLTQGLPLADLEFLTVDAIRTHRRLVDSADKLFQELPDDYKSGKAVGGAQHLRYIEASIEMHAQMSVVNTLIGILGYIPKVLAH
;
A
#
# COMPACT_ATOMS: atom_id res chain seq x y z
N MET A 1 6.80 -31.78 17.83
CA MET A 1 7.53 -30.49 17.75
C MET A 1 6.73 -29.63 16.80
N GLY A 2 5.91 -28.74 17.34
CA GLY A 2 5.12 -27.82 16.53
C GLY A 2 6.03 -26.71 16.04
N SER A 3 6.16 -26.57 14.73
CA SER A 3 6.74 -25.38 14.13
C SER A 3 5.75 -24.25 14.35
N GLU A 4 5.92 -23.49 15.43
CA GLU A 4 5.37 -22.14 15.49
C GLU A 4 6.13 -21.34 14.43
N GLU A 5 5.55 -21.25 13.23
CA GLU A 5 5.90 -20.21 12.28
C GLU A 5 5.51 -18.88 12.94
N THR A 6 6.42 -18.35 13.74
CA THR A 6 6.44 -16.94 14.06
C THR A 6 6.71 -16.22 12.74
N THR A 7 5.64 -15.97 11.98
CA THR A 7 5.61 -15.01 10.89
C THR A 7 6.03 -13.69 11.50
N SER A 8 7.34 -13.48 11.50
CA SER A 8 7.99 -12.40 12.22
C SER A 8 7.49 -11.12 11.58
N LYS A 9 6.85 -10.26 12.39
CA LYS A 9 6.44 -8.90 11.99
C LYS A 9 7.54 -8.14 11.25
N ASP A 10 8.80 -8.48 11.52
CA ASP A 10 10.02 -8.04 10.83
C ASP A 10 10.09 -8.28 9.32
N GLN A 11 9.29 -9.19 8.73
CA GLN A 11 9.43 -9.54 7.30
C GLN A 11 8.74 -8.56 6.34
N LEU A 12 7.89 -7.66 6.83
CA LEU A 12 7.09 -6.75 5.98
C LEU A 12 7.50 -5.28 6.09
N GLU A 13 8.51 -4.97 6.90
CA GLU A 13 8.98 -3.59 7.06
C GLU A 13 10.00 -3.23 5.97
N LEU A 14 9.71 -2.15 5.24
CA LEU A 14 10.66 -1.57 4.29
C LEU A 14 11.81 -0.92 5.07
N ARG A 15 12.85 -1.71 5.40
CA ARG A 15 14.04 -1.26 6.15
C ARG A 15 14.63 0.09 5.69
N PRO A 16 14.67 0.43 4.38
CA PRO A 16 15.11 1.76 3.94
C PRO A 16 14.26 2.90 4.51
N VAL A 17 12.94 2.73 4.62
CA VAL A 17 12.03 3.73 5.20
C VAL A 17 12.36 3.96 6.67
N VAL A 18 12.62 2.88 7.44
CA VAL A 18 13.03 2.97 8.85
C VAL A 18 14.27 3.87 8.98
N GLY A 19 15.30 3.62 8.17
CA GLY A 19 16.53 4.43 8.17
C GLY A 19 16.31 5.88 7.74
N LEU A 20 15.47 6.12 6.73
CA LEU A 20 15.15 7.47 6.23
C LEU A 20 14.38 8.31 7.25
N THR A 21 13.56 7.69 8.10
CA THR A 21 12.75 8.39 9.10
C THR A 21 13.40 8.46 10.48
N GLN A 22 14.56 7.82 10.66
CA GLN A 22 15.23 7.75 11.95
C GLN A 22 15.63 9.15 12.46
N GLY A 23 15.20 9.48 13.67
CA GLY A 23 15.51 10.77 14.30
C GLY A 23 14.63 11.94 13.86
N LEU A 24 13.63 11.71 12.99
CA LEU A 24 12.65 12.75 12.65
C LEU A 24 11.82 13.14 13.89
N PRO A 25 11.41 14.41 14.00
CA PRO A 25 10.38 14.82 14.93
C PRO A 25 9.09 14.04 14.70
N LEU A 26 8.38 13.72 15.79
CA LEU A 26 7.12 12.95 15.73
C LEU A 26 6.08 13.60 14.80
N ALA A 27 5.99 14.94 14.82
CA ALA A 27 5.06 15.69 13.99
C ALA A 27 5.34 15.52 12.48
N ASP A 28 6.62 15.45 12.09
CA ASP A 28 7.01 15.26 10.70
C ASP A 28 6.76 13.81 10.24
N LEU A 29 7.03 12.83 11.11
CA LEU A 29 6.68 11.43 10.85
C LEU A 29 5.17 11.24 10.71
N GLU A 30 4.37 11.85 11.58
CA GLU A 30 2.92 11.82 11.49
C GLU A 30 2.42 12.47 10.19
N PHE A 31 2.97 13.62 9.80
CA PHE A 31 2.67 14.27 8.54
C PHE A 31 2.93 13.36 7.33
N LEU A 32 4.11 12.73 7.26
CA LEU A 32 4.46 11.78 6.20
C LEU A 32 3.52 10.57 6.17
N THR A 33 3.14 10.07 7.35
CA THR A 33 2.21 8.94 7.47
C THR A 33 0.81 9.31 6.97
N VAL A 34 0.30 10.49 7.33
CA VAL A 34 -0.99 11.00 6.83
C VAL A 34 -0.98 11.15 5.31
N ASP A 35 0.08 11.71 4.74
CA ASP A 35 0.19 11.89 3.29
C ASP A 35 0.32 10.55 2.55
N ALA A 36 1.08 9.60 3.10
CA ALA A 36 1.18 8.25 2.56
C ALA A 36 -0.18 7.53 2.53
N ILE A 37 -0.99 7.68 3.59
CA ILE A 37 -2.36 7.13 3.65
C ILE A 37 -3.26 7.79 2.59
N ARG A 38 -3.19 9.11 2.42
CA ARG A 38 -3.95 9.82 1.37
C ARG A 38 -3.57 9.35 -0.02
N THR A 39 -2.27 9.21 -0.27
CA THR A 39 -1.74 8.69 -1.53
C THR A 39 -2.24 7.27 -1.78
N HIS A 40 -2.17 6.39 -0.77
CA HIS A 40 -2.70 5.03 -0.90
C HIS A 40 -4.19 5.01 -1.26
N ARG A 41 -5.02 5.83 -0.60
CA ARG A 41 -6.46 5.95 -0.95
C ARG A 41 -6.67 6.36 -2.41
N ARG A 42 -5.92 7.35 -2.90
CA ARG A 42 -5.97 7.76 -4.32
C ARG A 42 -5.58 6.64 -5.28
N LEU A 43 -4.59 5.82 -4.91
CA LEU A 43 -4.16 4.67 -5.73
C LEU A 43 -5.23 3.57 -5.73
N VAL A 44 -5.85 3.29 -4.58
CA VAL A 44 -7.01 2.38 -4.50
C VAL A 44 -8.12 2.84 -5.44
N ASP A 45 -8.51 4.13 -5.37
CA ASP A 45 -9.57 4.67 -6.23
C ASP A 45 -9.21 4.58 -7.72
N SER A 46 -7.93 4.71 -8.06
CA SER A 46 -7.45 4.64 -9.44
C SER A 46 -7.45 3.20 -9.97
N ALA A 47 -6.96 2.25 -9.15
CA ALA A 47 -6.97 0.84 -9.48
C ALA A 47 -8.41 0.29 -9.59
N ASP A 48 -9.31 0.68 -8.68
CA ASP A 48 -10.72 0.28 -8.74
C ASP A 48 -11.40 0.81 -10.02
N LYS A 49 -11.20 2.09 -10.39
CA LYS A 49 -11.72 2.62 -11.66
C LYS A 49 -11.25 1.81 -12.86
N LEU A 50 -9.95 1.50 -12.93
CA LEU A 50 -9.40 0.67 -14.01
C LEU A 50 -10.00 -0.73 -14.01
N PHE A 51 -10.21 -1.33 -12.83
CA PHE A 51 -10.90 -2.61 -12.72
C PHE A 51 -12.33 -2.53 -13.23
N GLN A 52 -13.10 -1.49 -12.85
CA GLN A 52 -14.47 -1.31 -13.29
C GLN A 52 -14.59 -1.10 -14.81
N GLU A 53 -13.57 -0.52 -15.44
CA GLU A 53 -13.50 -0.35 -16.90
C GLU A 53 -13.11 -1.64 -17.66
N LEU A 54 -12.62 -2.68 -16.97
CA LEU A 54 -12.32 -3.95 -17.61
C LEU A 54 -13.59 -4.64 -18.12
N PRO A 55 -13.52 -5.35 -19.26
CA PRO A 55 -14.60 -6.22 -19.70
C PRO A 55 -14.83 -7.40 -18.74
N ASP A 56 -16.02 -7.99 -18.76
CA ASP A 56 -16.44 -9.00 -17.78
C ASP A 56 -15.64 -10.30 -17.84
N ASP A 57 -15.12 -10.68 -19.01
CA ASP A 57 -14.23 -11.83 -19.19
C ASP A 57 -12.89 -11.62 -18.47
N TYR A 58 -12.35 -10.40 -18.45
CA TYR A 58 -11.18 -10.04 -17.65
C TYR A 58 -11.48 -10.04 -16.15
N LYS A 59 -12.59 -9.40 -15.73
CA LYS A 59 -13.00 -9.37 -14.31
C LYS A 59 -13.26 -10.77 -13.74
N SER A 60 -13.78 -11.68 -14.56
CA SER A 60 -14.02 -13.08 -14.20
C SER A 60 -12.81 -14.01 -14.40
N GLY A 61 -11.67 -13.47 -14.87
CA GLY A 61 -10.43 -14.23 -15.08
C GLY A 61 -10.44 -15.16 -16.29
N LYS A 62 -11.43 -15.04 -17.18
CA LYS A 62 -11.53 -15.81 -18.43
C LYS A 62 -10.61 -15.28 -19.54
N ALA A 63 -10.28 -13.99 -19.49
CA ALA A 63 -9.35 -13.32 -20.40
C ALA A 63 -8.19 -12.66 -19.63
N VAL A 64 -7.00 -12.63 -20.23
CA VAL A 64 -5.78 -12.04 -19.65
C VAL A 64 -4.93 -11.34 -20.72
N GLY A 65 -3.93 -10.56 -20.30
CA GLY A 65 -3.08 -9.77 -21.20
C GLY A 65 -3.75 -8.57 -21.88
N GLY A 66 -3.00 -7.88 -22.73
CA GLY A 66 -3.47 -6.68 -23.42
C GLY A 66 -3.29 -5.39 -22.59
N ALA A 67 -3.24 -4.25 -23.30
CA ALA A 67 -2.85 -2.97 -22.70
C ALA A 67 -3.76 -2.51 -21.55
N GLN A 68 -5.07 -2.76 -21.64
CA GLN A 68 -6.00 -2.34 -20.58
C GLN A 68 -5.82 -3.16 -19.29
N HIS A 69 -5.69 -4.48 -19.41
CA HIS A 69 -5.45 -5.35 -18.27
C HIS A 69 -4.07 -5.09 -17.64
N LEU A 70 -3.03 -4.86 -18.44
CA LEU A 70 -1.71 -4.50 -17.93
C LEU A 70 -1.73 -3.17 -17.16
N ARG A 71 -2.45 -2.14 -17.63
CA ARG A 71 -2.60 -0.87 -16.87
C ARG A 71 -3.27 -1.07 -15.52
N TYR A 72 -4.32 -1.90 -15.45
CA TYR A 72 -4.95 -2.25 -14.17
C TYR A 72 -3.95 -2.96 -13.23
N ILE A 73 -3.17 -3.91 -13.76
CA ILE A 73 -2.15 -4.61 -12.98
C ILE A 73 -1.08 -3.63 -12.47
N GLU A 74 -0.57 -2.73 -13.32
CA GLU A 74 0.41 -1.70 -12.94
C GLU A 74 -0.12 -0.81 -11.80
N ALA A 75 -1.36 -0.31 -11.92
CA ALA A 75 -2.00 0.48 -10.88
C ALA A 75 -2.19 -0.32 -9.57
N SER A 76 -2.50 -1.60 -9.67
CA SER A 76 -2.65 -2.49 -8.52
C SER A 76 -1.30 -2.76 -7.82
N ILE A 77 -0.23 -2.92 -8.60
CA ILE A 77 1.14 -3.05 -8.08
C ILE A 77 1.55 -1.77 -7.35
N GLU A 78 1.31 -0.60 -7.93
CA GLU A 78 1.62 0.69 -7.31
C GLU A 78 0.86 0.86 -5.99
N MET A 79 -0.44 0.56 -5.98
CA MET A 79 -1.28 0.57 -4.78
C MET A 79 -0.70 -0.33 -3.67
N HIS A 80 -0.31 -1.57 -4.00
CA HIS A 80 0.25 -2.51 -3.03
C HIS A 80 1.64 -2.12 -2.54
N ALA A 81 2.51 -1.62 -3.42
CA ALA A 81 3.82 -1.09 -3.05
C ALA A 81 3.67 0.09 -2.06
N GLN A 82 2.72 1.00 -2.33
CA GLN A 82 2.42 2.09 -1.40
C GLN A 82 1.83 1.60 -0.07
N MET A 83 1.04 0.52 -0.07
CA MET A 83 0.53 -0.06 1.17
C MET A 83 1.65 -0.59 2.07
N SER A 84 2.72 -1.16 1.50
CA SER A 84 3.92 -1.55 2.26
C SER A 84 4.60 -0.34 2.93
N VAL A 85 4.63 0.82 2.26
CA VAL A 85 5.12 2.08 2.85
C VAL A 85 4.24 2.52 4.00
N VAL A 86 2.92 2.54 3.81
CA VAL A 86 1.95 2.92 4.85
C VAL A 86 2.08 2.04 6.08
N ASN A 87 2.14 0.72 5.91
CA ASN A 87 2.30 -0.23 7.01
C ASN A 87 3.61 -0.02 7.76
N THR A 88 4.71 0.25 7.04
CA THR A 88 6.01 0.51 7.65
C THR A 88 5.97 1.81 8.47
N LEU A 89 5.42 2.91 7.91
CA LEU A 89 5.31 4.19 8.61
C LEU A 89 4.41 4.10 9.85
N ILE A 90 3.28 3.40 9.77
CA ILE A 90 2.41 3.13 10.93
C ILE A 90 3.14 2.30 12.00
N GLY A 91 3.92 1.30 11.59
CA GLY A 91 4.73 0.49 12.49
C GLY A 91 5.74 1.34 13.27
N ILE A 92 6.43 2.26 12.59
CA ILE A 92 7.38 3.19 13.21
C ILE A 92 6.66 4.21 14.11
N LEU A 93 5.53 4.75 13.67
CA LEU A 93 4.74 5.74 14.41
C LEU A 93 4.07 5.13 15.67
N GLY A 94 3.73 3.84 15.61
CA GLY A 94 3.09 3.09 16.70
C GLY A 94 1.57 3.26 16.78
N TYR A 95 0.97 4.08 15.92
CA TYR A 95 -0.48 4.24 15.80
C TYR A 95 -0.88 4.67 14.38
N ILE A 96 -2.17 4.56 14.05
CA ILE A 96 -2.73 5.07 12.80
C ILE A 96 -3.20 6.52 13.06
N PRO A 97 -2.63 7.53 12.40
CA PRO A 97 -3.02 8.91 12.62
C PRO A 97 -4.38 9.21 12.03
N LYS A 98 -5.07 10.21 12.56
CA LYS A 98 -6.40 10.61 12.08
C LYS A 98 -6.25 11.32 10.73
N VAL A 99 -6.73 10.68 9.66
CA VAL A 99 -6.77 11.27 8.32
C VAL A 99 -8.16 11.84 8.05
N LEU A 100 -8.28 13.18 8.01
CA LEU A 100 -9.51 13.83 7.55
C LEU A 100 -9.73 13.49 6.07
N ALA A 101 -10.96 13.07 5.74
CA ALA A 101 -11.41 12.98 4.35
C ALA A 101 -11.47 14.40 3.78
N HIS A 102 -10.84 14.60 2.63
CA HIS A 102 -10.96 15.85 1.87
C HIS A 102 -11.91 15.65 0.71
#